data_AF-A0A8J6J0Z9-F1
#
_entry.id   AF-A0A8J6J0Z9-F1
#
_cell.length_a   1.000
_cell.length_b   1.000
_cell.length_c   1.000
_cell.angle_alpha   90.00
_cell.angle_beta   90.00
_cell.angle_gamma   90.00
#
_symmetry.space_group_name_H-M   'P 1'
#
loop_
_entity.id
_entity.type
_entity.pdbx_description
1 polymer ?
#
loop_
_entity_poly.entity_id
_entity_poly.type
_entity_poly.pdbx_seq_one_letter_code
_entity_poly.pdbx_strand_id
1 'polypeptide(L)' 'MKQYEYKIADIRASMGFDEKKKVREAEEQWNALGRAGWQFCAQVNGGLVFMREIQDES' A
#
# COMPACT_ATOMS: atom_id res chain seq x y z
N MET A 1 10.57 12.72 18.54
CA MET A 1 11.12 11.96 17.39
C MET A 1 10.00 11.73 16.40
N LYS A 2 10.24 11.78 15.09
CA LYS A 2 9.19 11.50 14.10
C LYS A 2 8.84 10.01 14.16
N GLN A 3 7.56 9.70 14.31
CA GLN A 3 7.06 8.35 14.31
C GLN A 3 6.44 8.03 12.95
N TYR A 4 6.57 6.79 12.52
CA TYR A 4 6.04 6.33 11.23
C TYR A 4 5.24 5.07 11.42
N GLU A 5 4.07 5.02 10.79
CA GLU A 5 3.29 3.80 10.66
C GLU A 5 3.58 3.15 9.30
N TYR A 6 3.70 1.83 9.29
CA TYR A 6 3.98 1.04 8.09
C TYR A 6 2.84 0.09 7.78
N LYS A 7 2.51 -0.05 6.49
CA LYS A 7 1.48 -0.96 5.99
C LYS A 7 1.97 -1.67 4.74
N ILE A 8 1.68 -2.97 4.66
CA ILE A 8 2.00 -3.78 3.49
C ILE A 8 0.70 -4.04 2.73
N ALA A 9 0.67 -3.68 1.45
CA ALA A 9 -0.37 -4.07 0.51
C ALA A 9 0.12 -5.30 -0.27
N ASP A 10 -0.59 -6.42 -0.15
CA ASP A 10 -0.23 -7.66 -0.83
C ASP A 10 -0.56 -7.57 -2.33
N ILE A 11 0.34 -8.06 -3.18
CA ILE A 11 0.17 -8.12 -4.64
C ILE A 11 -0.27 -9.54 -5.08
N ARG A 12 -0.32 -10.53 -4.17
CA ARG A 12 -0.80 -11.89 -4.46
C ARG A 12 -2.29 -11.90 -4.64
N ALA A 13 -2.67 -11.49 -5.84
CA ALA A 13 -3.96 -11.79 -6.39
C ALA A 13 -4.06 -13.31 -6.59
N SER A 14 -5.04 -13.91 -5.92
CA SER A 14 -5.44 -15.32 -6.00
C SER A 14 -5.33 -15.91 -7.42
N MET A 15 -4.95 -17.19 -7.50
CA MET A 15 -4.78 -18.03 -8.69
C MET A 15 -6.04 -18.07 -9.60
N GLY A 16 -6.31 -17.00 -10.35
CA GLY A 16 -7.45 -16.86 -11.26
C GLY A 16 -7.17 -15.81 -12.35
N PHE A 17 -7.54 -16.16 -13.58
CA PHE A 17 -7.00 -15.76 -14.89
C PHE A 17 -7.36 -14.35 -15.43
N ASP A 18 -7.44 -13.30 -14.60
CA ASP A 18 -7.79 -11.95 -15.09
C ASP A 18 -6.82 -10.85 -14.61
N GLU A 19 -5.73 -10.65 -15.35
CA GLU A 19 -4.66 -9.69 -15.01
C GLU A 19 -5.10 -8.23 -15.10
N LYS A 20 -5.94 -7.86 -16.07
CA LYS A 20 -6.42 -6.48 -16.23
C LYS A 20 -7.29 -6.02 -15.07
N LYS A 21 -8.11 -6.92 -14.52
CA LYS A 21 -8.97 -6.61 -13.37
C LYS A 21 -8.13 -6.39 -12.11
N LYS A 22 -7.07 -7.20 -11.92
CA LYS A 22 -6.12 -7.07 -10.81
C LYS A 22 -5.37 -5.74 -10.80
N VAL A 23 -4.90 -5.28 -11.97
CA VAL A 23 -4.22 -3.98 -12.08
C VAL A 23 -5.14 -2.86 -11.60
N ARG A 24 -6.42 -2.86 -12.04
CA ARG A 24 -7.38 -1.83 -11.65
C ARG A 24 -7.70 -1.85 -10.15
N GLU A 25 -7.92 -3.03 -9.58
CA GLU A 25 -8.19 -3.17 -8.14
C GLU A 25 -6.99 -2.77 -7.28
N ALA A 26 -5.77 -3.12 -7.72
CA ALA A 26 -4.54 -2.69 -7.06
C ALA A 26 -4.34 -1.17 -7.17
N GLU A 27 -4.56 -0.58 -8.34
CA GLU A 27 -4.53 0.87 -8.54
C GLU A 27 -5.54 1.60 -7.66
N GLU A 28 -6.77 1.11 -7.56
CA GLU A 28 -7.80 1.68 -6.67
C GLU A 28 -7.36 1.61 -5.20
N GLN A 29 -6.80 0.48 -4.77
CA GLN A 29 -6.28 0.31 -3.41
C GLN A 29 -5.10 1.25 -3.11
N TRP A 30 -4.15 1.38 -4.04
CA TRP A 30 -2.98 2.27 -3.87
C TRP A 30 -3.39 3.74 -3.91
N ASN A 31 -4.34 4.11 -4.77
CA ASN A 31 -4.90 5.46 -4.81
C ASN A 31 -5.63 5.80 -3.50
N ALA A 32 -6.38 4.86 -2.92
CA ALA A 32 -7.03 5.06 -1.62
C ALA A 32 -5.99 5.26 -0.50
N LEU A 33 -4.88 4.52 -0.52
CA LEU A 33 -3.76 4.70 0.40
C LEU A 33 -3.13 6.10 0.24
N GLY A 34 -2.84 6.53 -0.99
CA GLY A 34 -2.32 7.87 -1.26
C GLY A 34 -3.24 8.99 -0.76
N ARG A 35 -4.57 8.85 -0.98
CA ARG A 35 -5.57 9.80 -0.45
C ARG A 35 -5.64 9.83 1.07
N ALA A 36 -5.34 8.71 1.74
CA ALA A 36 -5.27 8.60 3.19
C ALA A 36 -3.91 9.03 3.78
N GLY A 37 -3.03 9.63 2.96
CA GLY A 37 -1.73 10.15 3.40
C GLY A 37 -0.61 9.09 3.48
N TRP A 38 -0.83 7.91 2.93
CA TRP A 38 0.21 6.89 2.84
C TRP A 38 1.14 7.14 1.66
N GLN A 39 2.44 7.07 1.91
CA GLN A 39 3.49 7.23 0.91
C GLN A 39 4.11 5.88 0.59
N PHE A 40 4.37 5.62 -0.69
CA PHE A 40 5.11 4.43 -1.10
C PHE A 40 6.54 4.47 -0.55
N CYS A 41 6.97 3.36 0.08
CA CYS A 41 8.27 3.24 0.71
C CYS A 41 9.18 2.27 -0.04
N ALA A 42 8.72 1.04 -0.28
CA ALA A 42 9.53 -0.02 -0.89
C ALA A 42 8.67 -1.13 -1.48
N GLN A 43 9.22 -1.89 -2.42
CA GLN A 43 8.64 -3.14 -2.88
C GLN A 43 9.32 -4.32 -2.18
N VAL A 44 8.53 -5.28 -1.73
CA VAL A 44 8.99 -6.55 -1.15
C VAL A 44 8.45 -7.72 -1.98
N ASN A 45 8.96 -8.93 -1.77
CA ASN A 45 8.55 -10.11 -2.55
C ASN A 45 7.04 -10.37 -2.44
N GLY A 46 6.29 -9.91 -3.44
CA GLY A 46 4.84 -10.04 -3.53
C GLY A 46 4.05 -8.95 -2.80
N GLY A 47 4.64 -7.83 -2.40
CA GLY A 47 3.95 -6.77 -1.67
C GLY A 47 4.54 -5.37 -1.90
N LEU A 48 3.74 -4.33 -1.70
CA LEU A 48 4.20 -2.94 -1.63
C LEU A 48 4.10 -2.44 -0.18
N VAL A 49 5.18 -1.84 0.30
CA VAL A 49 5.25 -1.20 1.61
C VAL A 49 4.91 0.27 1.45
N PHE A 50 3.97 0.73 2.26
CA PHE A 50 3.60 2.12 2.42
C PHE A 50 3.93 2.59 3.84
N MET A 51 4.26 3.86 3.98
CA MET A 51 4.53 4.50 5.26
C MET A 51 3.77 5.82 5.37
N ARG A 52 3.37 6.20 6.57
CA ARG A 52 2.84 7.54 6.86
C ARG A 52 3.46 8.09 8.13
N GLU A 53 3.76 9.39 8.15
CA GLU A 53 4.19 10.07 9.37
C GLU A 53 2.99 10.18 10.31
N ILE A 54 3.16 9.78 11.57
CA ILE A 54 2.18 10.00 12.63
C ILE A 54 2.76 11.06 13.58
N GLN A 55 1.96 12.09 13.88
CA GLN A 55 2.30 13.03 14.93
C GLN A 55 2.01 12.34 16.26
N ASP A 56 3.05 12.20 17.07
CA ASP A 56 2.92 11.84 18.47
C ASP A 56 2.32 13.08 19.18
N GLU A 57 1.00 13.09 19.34
CA GLU A 57 0.33 14.04 20.25
C GLU A 57 0.61 13.56 21.69
N SER A 58 1.79 13.93 22.20
CA SER A 58 2.18 13.83 23.62
C SER A 58 1.31 14.73 24.51
#